data_AF-A0A392QXB8-F1
#
_entry.id   AF-A0A392QXB8-F1
#
_cell.length_a   1.000
_cell.length_b   1.000
_cell.length_c   1.000
_cell.angle_alpha   90.00
_cell.angle_beta   90.00
_cell.angle_gamma   90.00
#
_symmetry.space_group_name_H-M   'P 1'
#
loop_
_entity.id
_entity.type
_entity.pdbx_description
1 polymer ?
#
loop_
_entity_poly.entity_id
_entity_poly.type
_entity_poly.pdbx_seq_one_letter_code
_entity_poly.pdbx_strand_id
1 'polypeptide(L)'
;MASSSSQTVTTGDLKKYDVFISFRGDDTRAGFTSHLHAALKRSYLETYIDYRIEKGNQVWAELVEAIKDSILFLVVFSENYASSTWCLNELVEIIECHKNGQVVVPVFYQIDPSHV
;
A
#
# COMPACT_ATOMS: atom_id res chain seq x y z
N MET A 1 -10.31 -46.97 13.48
CA MET A 1 -10.69 -46.01 12.43
C MET A 1 -10.50 -44.62 13.03
N ALA A 2 -9.35 -43.98 12.80
CA ALA A 2 -9.12 -42.60 13.21
C ALA A 2 -9.02 -41.76 11.93
N SER A 3 -10.07 -41.01 11.64
CA SER A 3 -10.10 -40.12 10.47
C SER A 3 -9.28 -38.88 10.79
N SER A 4 -8.10 -38.79 10.20
CA SER A 4 -7.29 -37.57 10.19
C SER A 4 -8.00 -36.53 9.32
N SER A 5 -8.61 -35.53 9.94
CA SER A 5 -9.12 -34.36 9.23
C SER A 5 -7.93 -33.48 8.81
N SER A 6 -7.49 -33.62 7.57
CA SER A 6 -6.55 -32.67 6.97
C SER A 6 -7.25 -31.33 6.83
N GLN A 7 -6.84 -30.34 7.63
CA GLN A 7 -7.25 -28.96 7.42
C GLN A 7 -6.64 -28.48 6.11
N THR A 8 -7.48 -28.40 5.07
CA THR A 8 -7.13 -27.72 3.84
C THR A 8 -7.14 -26.22 4.14
N VAL A 9 -5.96 -25.62 4.28
CA VAL A 9 -5.81 -24.16 4.23
C VAL A 9 -6.30 -23.73 2.86
N THR A 10 -7.44 -23.05 2.80
CA THR A 10 -7.96 -22.46 1.58
C THR A 10 -6.97 -21.41 1.10
N THR A 11 -6.33 -21.65 -0.04
CA THR A 11 -5.32 -20.81 -0.70
C THR A 11 -5.85 -19.44 -1.17
N GLY A 12 -7.03 -19.01 -0.72
CA GLY A 12 -7.74 -17.82 -1.20
C GLY A 12 -7.45 -16.51 -0.45
N ASP A 13 -6.82 -16.56 0.73
CA ASP A 13 -6.74 -15.38 1.62
C ASP A 13 -5.31 -15.01 2.06
N LEU A 14 -4.27 -15.60 1.47
CA LEU A 14 -2.90 -15.24 1.81
C LEU A 14 -2.53 -13.92 1.11
N LYS A 15 -2.63 -12.82 1.85
CA LYS A 15 -2.10 -11.52 1.44
C LYS A 15 -0.59 -11.66 1.16
N LYS A 16 -0.15 -11.13 0.02
CA LYS A 16 1.25 -11.20 -0.43
C LYS A 16 2.14 -10.18 0.26
N TYR A 17 1.58 -9.03 0.63
CA TYR A 17 2.31 -7.94 1.25
C TYR A 17 1.73 -7.61 2.61
N ASP A 18 2.59 -7.39 3.59
CA ASP A 18 2.20 -6.89 4.91
C ASP A 18 1.79 -5.42 4.80
N VAL A 19 2.54 -4.64 4.01
CA VAL A 19 2.37 -3.19 3.90
C VAL A 19 2.39 -2.74 2.45
N PHE A 20 1.46 -1.87 2.07
CA PHE A 20 1.51 -1.07 0.85
C PHE A 20 1.81 0.38 1.20
N ILE A 21 2.78 1.00 0.53
CA ILE A 21 3.07 2.43 0.72
C ILE A 21 2.58 3.23 -0.50
N SER A 22 1.58 4.08 -0.29
CA SER A 22 1.18 5.12 -1.24
C SER A 22 1.81 6.45 -0.85
N PHE A 23 2.42 7.14 -1.81
CA PHE A 23 3.16 8.38 -1.57
C PHE A 23 3.34 9.18 -2.86
N ARG A 24 3.65 10.48 -2.72
CA ARG A 24 4.06 11.30 -3.85
C ARG A 24 5.56 11.13 -4.09
N GLY A 25 5.90 10.49 -5.21
CA GLY A 25 7.29 10.23 -5.58
C GLY A 25 8.19 11.47 -5.57
N ASP A 26 7.72 12.57 -6.14
CA ASP A 26 8.50 13.81 -6.26
C ASP A 26 8.78 14.47 -4.91
N ASP A 27 7.92 14.24 -3.90
CA ASP A 27 8.04 14.87 -2.59
C ASP A 27 8.92 14.03 -1.64
N THR A 28 8.71 12.71 -1.58
CA THR A 28 9.24 11.90 -0.47
C THR A 28 10.07 10.68 -0.87
N ARG A 29 10.18 10.34 -2.17
CA ARG A 29 10.84 9.09 -2.63
C ARG A 29 12.25 8.92 -2.09
N ALA A 30 13.12 9.91 -2.32
CA ALA A 30 14.53 9.81 -1.98
C ALA A 30 14.80 10.02 -0.47
N GLY A 31 13.85 10.60 0.27
CA GLY A 31 14.01 10.98 1.67
C GLY A 31 13.18 10.12 2.62
N PHE A 32 12.02 10.63 3.05
CA PHE A 32 11.20 9.98 4.07
C PHE A 32 10.77 8.56 3.68
N THR A 33 10.26 8.39 2.45
CA THR A 33 9.71 7.10 2.02
C THR A 33 10.79 6.02 1.86
N SER A 34 11.99 6.35 1.37
CA SER A 34 13.09 5.38 1.26
C SER A 34 13.52 4.86 2.64
N HIS A 35 13.62 5.74 3.64
CA HIS A 35 13.95 5.36 5.01
C HIS A 35 12.83 4.54 5.67
N LEU A 36 11.56 4.92 5.46
CA LEU A 36 10.40 4.17 5.93
C LEU A 36 10.40 2.74 5.37
N HIS A 37 10.55 2.59 4.06
CA HIS A 37 10.63 1.29 3.40
C HIS A 37 11.80 0.46 3.92
N ALA A 38 12.99 1.07 4.09
CA ALA A 38 14.15 0.38 4.65
C ALA A 38 13.91 -0.08 6.11
N ALA A 39 13.19 0.71 6.91
CA ALA A 39 12.86 0.35 8.28
C ALA A 39 11.88 -0.84 8.34
N LEU A 40 10.81 -0.82 7.54
CA LEU A 40 9.85 -1.93 7.45
C LEU A 40 10.54 -3.23 7.01
N LYS A 41 11.44 -3.14 6.01
CA LYS A 41 12.24 -4.29 5.56
C LYS A 41 13.16 -4.84 6.64
N ARG A 42 13.79 -3.98 7.44
CA ARG A 42 14.60 -4.42 8.62
C ARG A 42 13.75 -5.09 9.69
N SER A 43 12.46 -4.79 9.74
CA SER A 43 11.48 -5.44 10.60
C SER A 43 10.83 -6.68 9.98
N TYR A 44 11.35 -7.16 8.84
CA TYR A 44 10.87 -8.35 8.13
C TYR A 44 9.42 -8.24 7.61
N LEU A 45 8.95 -7.03 7.34
CA LEU A 45 7.64 -6.78 6.72
C LEU A 45 7.78 -6.72 5.21
N GLU A 46 7.11 -7.62 4.51
CA GLU A 46 7.06 -7.63 3.04
C GLU A 46 6.24 -6.42 2.57
N THR A 47 6.90 -5.49 1.89
CA THR A 47 6.34 -4.16 1.62
C THR A 47 6.29 -3.91 0.12
N TYR A 48 5.11 -3.62 -0.40
CA TYR A 48 4.95 -3.11 -1.76
C TYR A 48 5.13 -1.58 -1.78
N ILE A 49 5.90 -1.11 -2.75
CA ILE A 49 6.15 0.32 -2.95
C ILE A 49 6.18 0.64 -4.45
N ASP A 50 5.30 1.55 -4.89
CA ASP A 50 5.27 1.97 -6.29
C ASP A 50 6.37 3.00 -6.59
N TYR A 51 7.53 2.50 -7.02
CA TYR A 51 8.61 3.35 -7.54
C TYR A 51 8.43 3.72 -9.02
N ARG A 52 7.39 3.24 -9.71
CA ARG A 52 7.32 3.36 -11.16
C ARG A 52 7.03 4.80 -11.58
N ILE A 53 7.88 5.29 -12.47
CA ILE A 53 7.76 6.61 -13.10
C ILE A 53 6.80 6.53 -14.29
N GLU A 54 6.81 5.41 -15.00
CA GLU A 54 5.93 5.16 -16.14
C GLU A 54 4.58 4.63 -15.68
N LYS A 55 3.51 5.30 -16.12
CA LYS A 55 2.13 5.06 -15.70
C LYS A 55 1.32 4.67 -16.94
N GLY A 56 0.71 3.50 -16.94
CA GLY A 56 -0.06 2.95 -18.07
C GLY A 56 -0.97 1.80 -17.63
N ASN A 57 -1.79 1.27 -18.54
CA ASN A 57 -2.86 0.32 -18.18
C ASN A 57 -2.35 -0.99 -17.55
N GLN A 58 -1.27 -1.57 -18.09
CA GLN A 58 -0.67 -2.78 -17.50
C GLN A 58 -0.11 -2.50 -16.10
N VAL A 59 0.50 -1.33 -15.93
CA VAL A 59 1.04 -0.87 -14.64
C VAL A 59 -0.09 -0.69 -13.62
N TRP A 60 -1.25 -0.18 -14.05
CA TRP A 60 -2.42 -0.03 -13.19
C TRP A 60 -2.97 -1.37 -12.72
N ALA A 61 -3.08 -2.38 -13.61
CA ALA A 61 -3.57 -3.69 -13.24
C ALA A 61 -2.71 -4.37 -12.16
N GLU A 62 -1.38 -4.36 -12.34
CA GLU A 62 -0.42 -4.87 -11.35
C GLU A 62 -0.50 -4.13 -10.01
N LEU A 63 -0.75 -2.82 -10.05
CA LEU A 63 -0.86 -1.98 -8.87
C LEU A 63 -2.13 -2.29 -8.07
N VAL A 64 -3.27 -2.41 -8.74
CA VAL A 64 -4.55 -2.77 -8.11
C VAL A 64 -4.47 -4.14 -7.46
N GLU A 65 -3.81 -5.11 -8.11
CA GLU A 65 -3.56 -6.43 -7.53
C GLU A 65 -2.71 -6.31 -6.25
N ALA A 66 -1.62 -5.54 -6.29
CA ALA A 66 -0.78 -5.32 -5.11
C ALA A 66 -1.54 -4.64 -3.96
N ILE A 67 -2.40 -3.67 -4.24
CA ILE A 67 -3.28 -3.02 -3.25
C ILE A 67 -4.18 -4.06 -2.60
N LYS A 68 -4.86 -4.89 -3.40
CA LYS A 68 -5.76 -5.93 -2.90
C LYS A 68 -5.02 -7.00 -2.09
N ASP A 69 -3.79 -7.30 -2.46
CA ASP A 69 -2.94 -8.30 -1.79
C ASP A 69 -2.17 -7.77 -0.57
N SER A 70 -2.48 -6.55 -0.11
CA SER A 70 -1.82 -5.95 1.05
C SER A 70 -2.66 -6.01 2.33
N ILE A 71 -2.05 -6.17 3.51
CA ILE A 71 -2.77 -6.21 4.79
C ILE A 71 -3.05 -4.80 5.31
N LEU A 72 -2.03 -3.93 5.26
CA LEU A 72 -2.05 -2.57 5.78
C LEU A 72 -1.59 -1.57 4.72
N PHE A 73 -2.21 -0.39 4.71
CA PHE A 73 -1.85 0.71 3.83
C PHE A 73 -1.24 1.87 4.63
N LEU A 74 -0.02 2.27 4.27
CA LEU A 74 0.58 3.53 4.71
C LEU A 74 0.39 4.56 3.61
N VAL A 75 -0.44 5.56 3.87
CA VAL A 75 -0.67 6.68 2.94
C VAL A 75 0.10 7.89 3.43
N VAL A 76 1.19 8.22 2.74
CA VAL A 76 2.04 9.36 3.06
C VAL A 76 1.53 10.58 2.30
N PHE A 77 0.66 11.35 2.95
CA PHE A 77 0.21 12.63 2.44
C PHE A 77 1.33 13.66 2.58
N SER A 78 1.62 14.34 1.46
CA SER A 78 2.62 15.40 1.33
C SER A 78 2.03 16.56 0.54
N GLU A 79 2.74 17.68 0.49
CA GLU A 79 2.28 18.93 -0.14
C GLU A 79 1.65 18.73 -1.53
N ASN A 80 2.28 17.91 -2.39
CA ASN A 80 1.83 17.71 -3.77
C ASN A 80 1.14 16.35 -4.00
N TYR A 81 0.73 15.62 -2.95
CA TYR A 81 0.08 14.31 -3.11
C TYR A 81 -1.17 14.40 -4.00
N ALA A 82 -2.07 15.34 -3.70
CA ALA A 82 -3.32 15.54 -4.43
C ALA A 82 -3.13 16.12 -5.85
N SER A 83 -1.93 16.59 -6.20
CA SER A 83 -1.64 17.05 -7.57
C SER A 83 -1.46 15.88 -8.56
N SER A 84 -1.26 14.66 -8.06
CA SER A 84 -1.08 13.47 -8.89
C SER A 84 -2.37 12.69 -8.98
N THR A 85 -2.96 12.66 -10.18
CA THR A 85 -4.14 11.81 -10.47
C THR A 85 -3.88 10.35 -10.14
N TRP A 86 -2.63 9.90 -10.27
CA TRP A 86 -2.27 8.54 -9.90
C TRP A 86 -2.30 8.28 -8.40
N CYS A 87 -1.74 9.18 -7.58
CA CYS A 87 -1.85 9.09 -6.13
C CYS A 87 -3.32 9.09 -5.68
N LEU A 88 -4.17 9.90 -6.32
CA LEU A 88 -5.60 9.92 -6.02
C LEU A 88 -6.31 8.62 -6.45
N ASN A 89 -5.97 8.05 -7.59
CA ASN A 89 -6.53 6.76 -8.03
C ASN A 89 -6.11 5.62 -7.09
N GLU A 90 -4.83 5.58 -6.67
CA GLU A 90 -4.36 4.65 -5.64
C GLU A 90 -5.18 4.80 -4.36
N LEU A 91 -5.39 6.03 -3.90
CA LEU A 91 -6.15 6.30 -2.68
C LEU A 91 -7.60 5.80 -2.77
N VAL A 92 -8.26 5.94 -3.92
CA VAL A 92 -9.61 5.41 -4.13
C VAL A 92 -9.64 3.89 -3.95
N GLU A 93 -8.73 3.16 -4.59
CA GLU A 93 -8.64 1.70 -4.46
C GLU A 93 -8.32 1.25 -3.02
N ILE A 94 -7.44 1.99 -2.33
CA ILE A 94 -7.10 1.76 -0.93
C ILE A 94 -8.33 1.94 -0.03
N ILE A 95 -9.12 3.00 -0.26
CA ILE A 95 -10.34 3.27 0.52
C ILE A 95 -11.42 2.20 0.26
N GLU A 96 -11.53 1.67 -0.97
CA GLU A 96 -12.39 0.52 -1.23
C GLU A 96 -11.94 -0.73 -0.46
N CYS A 97 -10.63 -0.99 -0.38
CA CYS A 97 -10.08 -2.07 0.45
C CYS A 97 -10.33 -1.84 1.95
N HIS A 98 -10.24 -0.59 2.41
CA HIS A 98 -10.50 -0.22 3.80
C HIS A 98 -11.95 -0.49 4.22
N LYS A 99 -12.91 -0.18 3.34
CA LYS A 99 -14.34 -0.51 3.54
C LYS A 99 -14.58 -2.02 3.70
N ASN A 100 -13.69 -2.83 3.14
CA ASN A 100 -13.70 -4.30 3.26
C ASN A 100 -12.90 -4.83 4.47
N GLY A 101 -12.42 -3.95 5.35
CA GLY A 101 -11.80 -4.31 6.63
C GLY A 101 -10.27 -4.26 6.69
N GLN A 102 -9.59 -3.91 5.60
CA GLN A 102 -8.14 -3.68 5.61
C GLN A 102 -7.79 -2.36 6.34
N VAL A 103 -6.60 -2.27 6.92
CA VAL A 103 -6.22 -1.13 7.78
C VAL A 103 -5.53 -0.04 6.97
N VAL A 104 -5.95 1.22 7.14
CA VAL A 104 -5.29 2.40 6.57
C VAL A 104 -4.71 3.24 7.70
N VAL A 105 -3.41 3.58 7.58
CA VAL A 105 -2.71 4.47 8.50
C VAL A 105 -2.23 5.69 7.73
N PRO A 106 -2.83 6.87 7.95
CA PRO A 106 -2.40 8.10 7.31
C PRO A 106 -1.14 8.65 7.98
N VAL A 107 -0.20 9.14 7.17
CA VAL A 107 1.02 9.84 7.60
C VAL A 107 1.01 11.22 6.95
N PHE A 108 0.95 12.27 7.77
CA PHE A 108 0.95 13.66 7.31
C PHE A 108 2.39 14.19 7.34
N TYR A 109 3.07 14.15 6.20
CA TYR A 109 4.47 14.56 6.07
C TYR A 109 4.57 16.05 5.75
N GLN A 110 4.95 16.85 6.77
CA GLN A 110 5.15 18.30 6.68
C GLN A 110 3.92 19.09 6.19
N ILE A 111 2.72 18.56 6.44
CA ILE A 111 1.45 19.23 6.13
C ILE A 111 0.53 19.17 7.36
N ASP A 112 -0.42 20.11 7.43
CA ASP A 112 -1.50 20.06 8.40
C ASP A 112 -2.56 19.04 7.93
N PRO A 113 -3.01 18.10 8.79
CA PRO A 113 -4.07 17.15 8.44
C PRO A 113 -5.37 17.80 7.96
N SER A 114 -5.69 19.03 8.36
CA SER A 114 -6.90 19.75 7.94
C SER A 114 -6.90 20.20 6.47
N HIS A 115 -5.75 20.13 5.80
CA HIS A 115 -5.62 20.42 4.37
C HIS A 115 -5.86 19.20 3.48
N VAL A 116 -6.10 18.03 4.07
CA VAL A 116 -6.41 16.75 3.40
C VAL A 116 -7.88 16.42 3.61
#